data_AF-A0A835HER1-F1
#
_entry.id   AF-A0A835HER1-F1
#
_cell.length_a   1.000
_cell.length_b   1.000
_cell.length_c   1.000
_cell.angle_alpha   90.00
_cell.angle_beta   90.00
_cell.angle_gamma   90.00
#
_symmetry.space_group_name_H-M   'P 1'
#
loop_
_entity.id
_entity.type
_entity.pdbx_description
1 polymer ?
#
loop_
_entity_poly.entity_id
_entity_poly.type
_entity_poly.pdbx_seq_one_letter_code
_entity_poly.pdbx_strand_id
1 'polypeptide(L)'
;MFGSQTSSPAFGTPSTPAFGGFSTPFSSQQQSPFSQQTQNSTGFGFQTPQTSSLFNITPPQFQPFSLPPPPQITTQMAPISPLPFSLPDRDIQAIVDAYKDEPGNPKYAFKHLLFSVTDPAARTKPAGISDIMWAEAMAKLEGMESADRERLWPQLVQGFKDLSQRLKLQDEVMLSDAERLRMTQSNVKMLQRHFQADTLPWIQRMRQNEQSLQRRLLRLMRIVEALEGKGCRVPLMKGEAELAEKLASLTMQLKGSGAELSRRVQSLLSVSRVQANGIGGGNSIYLPGSTKIHEQSLVDMQEVLQLQTEAIARLGNVLKRDIRDIEIIMGEDTEMAEEVNRA
;
A
#
# COMPACT_ATOMS: atom_id res chain seq x y z
N MET A 1 10.20 -27.17 -68.78
CA MET A 1 10.13 -28.50 -68.12
C MET A 1 10.09 -28.30 -66.60
N PHE A 2 10.05 -29.38 -65.81
CA PHE A 2 9.72 -29.42 -64.37
C PHE A 2 10.70 -28.72 -63.41
N GLY A 3 10.20 -28.43 -62.19
CA GLY A 3 10.95 -28.14 -60.94
C GLY A 3 10.50 -26.84 -60.26
N SER A 4 9.73 -26.78 -59.15
CA SER A 4 9.90 -27.30 -57.76
C SER A 4 11.01 -26.56 -56.96
N GLN A 5 10.81 -26.09 -55.71
CA GLN A 5 9.69 -26.26 -54.77
C GLN A 5 9.67 -25.19 -53.63
N THR A 6 8.47 -24.89 -53.11
CA THR A 6 8.08 -24.46 -51.73
C THR A 6 9.04 -23.74 -50.76
N SER A 7 8.52 -22.70 -50.09
CA SER A 7 8.34 -22.72 -48.62
C SER A 7 7.29 -21.68 -48.14
N SER A 8 6.56 -22.00 -47.07
CA SER A 8 5.56 -21.14 -46.42
C SER A 8 5.97 -20.86 -44.96
N PRO A 9 5.52 -19.76 -44.32
CA PRO A 9 5.84 -19.49 -42.92
C PRO A 9 5.17 -20.49 -41.97
N ALA A 10 5.85 -20.86 -40.90
CA ALA A 10 5.36 -21.79 -39.87
C ALA A 10 5.54 -21.20 -38.46
N PHE A 11 4.59 -21.51 -37.58
CA PHE A 11 4.45 -20.97 -36.23
C PHE A 11 5.14 -21.90 -35.20
N GLY A 12 5.86 -21.35 -34.22
CA GLY A 12 6.71 -22.12 -33.29
C GLY A 12 6.40 -21.82 -31.82
N THR A 13 5.99 -22.85 -31.09
CA THR A 13 5.50 -22.84 -29.69
C THR A 13 6.58 -22.54 -28.63
N PRO A 14 6.27 -21.78 -27.56
CA PRO A 14 6.95 -21.88 -26.26
C PRO A 14 6.33 -22.99 -25.38
N SER A 15 7.12 -23.60 -24.52
CA SER A 15 6.68 -24.65 -23.58
C SER A 15 6.26 -24.08 -22.21
N THR A 16 5.26 -24.70 -21.57
CA THR A 16 4.87 -24.42 -20.17
C THR A 16 5.82 -25.07 -19.17
N PRO A 17 5.81 -24.58 -17.92
CA PRO A 17 5.18 -25.37 -16.85
C PRO A 17 3.98 -24.64 -16.22
N ALA A 18 3.17 -25.38 -15.46
CA ALA A 18 1.94 -24.87 -14.84
C ALA A 18 2.02 -24.87 -13.31
N PHE A 19 1.51 -23.81 -12.67
CA PHE A 19 0.89 -23.93 -11.35
C PHE A 19 -0.23 -22.89 -11.18
N GLY A 20 -1.13 -23.14 -10.21
CA GLY A 20 -2.47 -22.55 -10.18
C GLY A 20 -2.54 -21.03 -9.94
N GLY A 21 -3.51 -20.39 -10.58
CA GLY A 21 -4.05 -19.09 -10.16
C GLY A 21 -5.37 -19.26 -9.39
N PHE A 22 -5.75 -18.24 -8.61
CA PHE A 22 -7.06 -18.15 -7.96
C PHE A 22 -7.53 -16.69 -7.90
N SER A 23 -8.76 -16.42 -8.35
CA SER A 23 -9.36 -15.08 -8.27
C SER A 23 -10.89 -15.11 -8.34
N THR A 24 -11.55 -14.89 -7.19
CA THR A 24 -12.94 -14.36 -7.03
C THR A 24 -14.09 -15.23 -7.59
N PRO A 25 -15.41 -15.01 -7.26
CA PRO A 25 -16.03 -13.78 -6.73
C PRO A 25 -17.13 -13.88 -5.63
N PHE A 26 -17.33 -12.73 -4.95
CA PHE A 26 -18.59 -12.01 -4.66
C PHE A 26 -19.93 -12.75 -4.34
N SER A 27 -20.31 -12.69 -3.05
CA SER A 27 -21.66 -12.61 -2.42
C SER A 27 -22.98 -13.05 -3.09
N SER A 28 -23.83 -13.76 -2.32
CA SER A 28 -25.27 -13.40 -2.12
C SER A 28 -25.93 -14.06 -0.88
N GLN A 29 -27.12 -13.57 -0.53
CA GLN A 29 -27.97 -13.74 0.68
C GLN A 29 -28.39 -15.15 1.19
N GLN A 30 -28.33 -15.29 2.54
CA GLN A 30 -29.47 -15.49 3.49
C GLN A 30 -30.24 -16.84 3.64
N GLN A 31 -30.77 -17.02 4.86
CA GLN A 31 -31.81 -17.96 5.39
C GLN A 31 -31.38 -19.33 5.97
N SER A 32 -31.76 -19.53 7.23
CA SER A 32 -31.81 -20.81 7.96
C SER A 32 -33.15 -21.53 7.71
N PRO A 33 -33.24 -22.83 8.05
CA PRO A 33 -34.19 -23.15 9.13
C PRO A 33 -33.66 -24.15 10.17
N PHE A 34 -34.51 -24.43 11.17
CA PHE A 34 -34.26 -25.14 12.43
C PHE A 34 -34.75 -26.60 12.39
N SER A 35 -34.00 -27.55 12.97
CA SER A 35 -34.47 -28.89 13.36
C SER A 35 -33.57 -29.53 14.45
N GLN A 36 -33.99 -30.67 15.01
CA GLN A 36 -33.52 -31.21 16.30
C GLN A 36 -32.84 -32.60 16.22
N GLN A 37 -32.38 -33.07 17.40
CA GLN A 37 -32.36 -34.48 17.89
C GLN A 37 -31.13 -35.41 17.73
N THR A 38 -30.41 -35.55 18.86
CA THR A 38 -30.10 -36.79 19.62
C THR A 38 -29.46 -38.07 19.00
N GLN A 39 -28.46 -38.55 19.75
CA GLN A 39 -28.17 -39.94 20.20
C GLN A 39 -27.07 -40.83 19.56
N ASN A 40 -26.04 -41.07 20.40
CA ASN A 40 -25.33 -42.34 20.74
C ASN A 40 -24.48 -43.17 19.74
N SER A 41 -23.27 -43.55 20.25
CA SER A 41 -22.46 -44.78 19.99
C SER A 41 -21.91 -45.01 18.56
N THR A 42 -20.68 -45.50 18.31
CA THR A 42 -19.49 -45.96 19.09
C THR A 42 -18.26 -45.97 18.14
N GLY A 43 -16.99 -46.23 18.51
CA GLY A 43 -16.32 -46.67 19.75
C GLY A 43 -14.89 -47.17 19.47
N PHE A 44 -14.16 -47.69 20.48
CA PHE A 44 -12.73 -48.10 20.49
C PHE A 44 -11.68 -46.97 20.28
N GLY A 45 -10.52 -46.95 20.95
CA GLY A 45 -10.06 -47.79 22.08
C GLY A 45 -8.57 -47.56 22.47
N PHE A 46 -8.22 -47.83 23.74
CA PHE A 46 -6.87 -47.76 24.38
C PHE A 46 -6.26 -46.33 24.56
N GLN A 47 -5.39 -46.04 25.54
CA GLN A 47 -4.74 -46.89 26.57
C GLN A 47 -4.61 -46.18 27.95
N THR A 48 -4.25 -46.92 29.01
CA THR A 48 -4.09 -46.53 30.43
C THR A 48 -2.58 -46.49 30.82
N PRO A 49 -2.06 -46.45 32.09
CA PRO A 49 -2.71 -46.46 33.44
C PRO A 49 -2.07 -45.59 34.57
N GLN A 50 -2.77 -45.50 35.72
CA GLN A 50 -2.32 -45.73 37.14
C GLN A 50 -3.38 -45.12 38.11
N THR A 51 -4.15 -45.92 38.89
CA THR A 51 -3.90 -46.49 40.26
C THR A 51 -3.69 -45.43 41.36
N SER A 52 -4.29 -45.53 42.56
CA SER A 52 -4.71 -46.72 43.34
C SER A 52 -6.05 -46.57 44.13
N SER A 53 -6.50 -47.62 44.85
CA SER A 53 -7.82 -47.76 45.49
C SER A 53 -7.80 -48.63 46.78
N LEU A 54 -8.94 -48.80 47.48
CA LEU A 54 -9.11 -49.72 48.63
C LEU A 54 -10.57 -50.26 48.83
N PHE A 55 -11.05 -50.42 50.08
CA PHE A 55 -12.23 -51.23 50.49
C PHE A 55 -13.57 -50.44 50.59
N ASN A 56 -14.80 -50.99 50.59
CA ASN A 56 -15.38 -52.33 50.90
C ASN A 56 -15.62 -52.54 52.44
N ILE A 57 -16.66 -53.19 53.03
CA ILE A 57 -17.56 -54.34 52.73
C ILE A 57 -19.00 -54.13 53.37
N THR A 58 -20.02 -54.99 53.11
CA THR A 58 -21.46 -54.92 53.53
C THR A 58 -21.98 -56.29 54.09
N PRO A 59 -23.29 -56.74 54.23
CA PRO A 59 -24.64 -56.13 53.99
C PRO A 59 -25.78 -56.17 55.11
N PRO A 60 -26.82 -57.08 55.22
CA PRO A 60 -28.24 -56.62 55.40
C PRO A 60 -29.17 -57.36 56.44
N GLN A 61 -30.52 -57.15 56.31
CA GLN A 61 -31.72 -57.78 57.00
C GLN A 61 -32.23 -57.11 58.31
N PHE A 62 -33.48 -57.27 58.82
CA PHE A 62 -34.66 -58.13 58.47
C PHE A 62 -36.05 -57.42 58.69
N GLN A 63 -37.14 -58.12 59.08
CA GLN A 63 -38.59 -57.73 59.14
C GLN A 63 -39.36 -58.58 60.22
N PRO A 64 -40.73 -58.67 60.40
CA PRO A 64 -41.93 -58.09 59.72
C PRO A 64 -43.17 -57.71 60.65
N PHE A 65 -44.39 -57.58 60.08
CA PHE A 65 -45.77 -57.38 60.65
C PHE A 65 -46.16 -55.98 61.25
N SER A 66 -47.39 -55.44 61.12
CA SER A 66 -48.63 -55.76 60.33
C SER A 66 -49.55 -54.51 60.13
N LEU A 67 -50.58 -54.58 59.25
CA LEU A 67 -51.56 -53.51 58.85
C LEU A 67 -52.79 -53.42 59.79
N PRO A 68 -53.75 -52.43 59.69
CA PRO A 68 -53.98 -51.30 58.74
C PRO A 68 -53.99 -49.92 59.49
N PRO A 69 -54.79 -48.82 59.24
CA PRO A 69 -55.68 -48.34 58.13
C PRO A 69 -55.45 -46.84 57.68
N PRO A 70 -56.27 -46.24 56.77
CA PRO A 70 -56.10 -44.84 56.27
C PRO A 70 -57.20 -43.83 56.72
N PRO A 71 -57.00 -42.49 56.62
CA PRO A 71 -57.40 -41.77 55.39
C PRO A 71 -56.56 -40.51 55.00
N GLN A 72 -56.73 -40.07 53.73
CA GLN A 72 -56.56 -38.73 53.13
C GLN A 72 -55.22 -37.95 53.25
N ILE A 73 -54.73 -37.48 52.09
CA ILE A 73 -53.68 -36.45 51.93
C ILE A 73 -54.33 -35.16 51.42
N THR A 74 -54.03 -34.02 52.03
CA THR A 74 -54.47 -32.69 51.59
C THR A 74 -53.30 -31.85 51.06
N THR A 75 -53.21 -31.69 49.73
CA THR A 75 -52.23 -30.80 49.11
C THR A 75 -52.67 -29.34 49.29
N GLN A 76 -52.06 -28.63 50.24
CA GLN A 76 -52.24 -27.18 50.36
C GLN A 76 -51.38 -26.46 49.32
N MET A 77 -52.02 -25.63 48.50
CA MET A 77 -51.35 -24.69 47.60
C MET A 77 -50.89 -23.46 48.39
N ALA A 78 -49.64 -23.04 48.24
CA ALA A 78 -49.17 -21.77 48.79
C ALA A 78 -49.86 -20.59 48.10
N PRO A 79 -50.19 -19.49 48.82
CA PRO A 79 -50.90 -18.35 48.23
C PRO A 79 -50.03 -17.62 47.20
N ILE A 80 -50.57 -17.45 46.00
CA ILE A 80 -49.95 -16.67 44.93
C ILE A 80 -50.09 -15.18 45.26
N SER A 81 -48.97 -14.48 45.41
CA SER A 81 -48.98 -13.03 45.62
C SER A 81 -49.46 -12.30 44.35
N PRO A 82 -50.41 -11.36 44.42
CA PRO A 82 -50.92 -10.66 43.24
C PRO A 82 -49.85 -9.71 42.66
N LEU A 83 -49.56 -9.86 41.37
CA LEU A 83 -48.70 -8.93 40.64
C LEU A 83 -49.44 -7.59 40.43
N PRO A 84 -48.89 -6.44 40.85
CA PRO A 84 -49.64 -5.18 40.95
C PRO A 84 -49.84 -4.42 39.62
N PHE A 85 -49.47 -4.98 38.47
CA PHE A 85 -49.56 -4.33 37.16
C PHE A 85 -50.04 -5.30 36.08
N SER A 86 -50.82 -4.82 35.11
CA SER A 86 -51.12 -5.60 33.91
C SER A 86 -49.89 -5.67 32.98
N LEU A 87 -49.81 -6.70 32.14
CA LEU A 87 -48.74 -6.82 31.13
C LEU A 87 -48.68 -5.58 30.21
N PRO A 88 -49.80 -5.11 29.62
CA PRO A 88 -49.81 -3.89 28.82
C PRO A 88 -49.25 -2.65 29.53
N ASP A 89 -49.63 -2.40 30.79
CA ASP A 89 -49.14 -1.24 31.55
C ASP A 89 -47.62 -1.31 31.77
N ARG A 90 -47.11 -2.51 32.06
CA ARG A 90 -45.67 -2.76 32.24
C ARG A 90 -44.89 -2.47 30.95
N ASP A 91 -45.43 -2.87 29.80
CA ASP A 91 -44.74 -2.73 28.51
C ASP A 91 -44.87 -1.30 27.96
N ILE A 92 -45.99 -0.60 28.22
CA ILE A 92 -46.11 0.85 28.01
C ILE A 92 -45.10 1.61 28.89
N GLN A 93 -44.97 1.24 30.17
CA GLN A 93 -43.99 1.85 31.06
C GLN A 93 -42.54 1.55 30.62
N ALA A 94 -42.28 0.39 30.03
CA ALA A 94 -40.98 0.05 29.44
C ALA A 94 -40.66 0.93 28.20
N ILE A 95 -41.64 1.19 27.34
CA ILE A 95 -41.48 2.13 26.21
C ILE A 95 -41.25 3.56 26.71
N VAL A 96 -42.03 4.01 27.70
CA VAL A 96 -41.85 5.33 28.33
C VAL A 96 -40.45 5.44 28.97
N ASP A 97 -39.98 4.41 29.67
CA ASP A 97 -38.62 4.38 30.22
C ASP A 97 -37.53 4.32 29.14
N ALA A 98 -37.77 3.68 28.00
CA ALA A 98 -36.83 3.61 26.89
C ALA A 98 -36.55 4.98 26.23
N TYR A 99 -37.50 5.92 26.34
CA TYR A 99 -37.40 7.29 25.79
C TYR A 99 -37.04 8.37 26.83
N LYS A 100 -37.01 8.06 28.13
CA LYS A 100 -36.57 9.00 29.19
C LYS A 100 -35.06 9.24 29.12
N ASP A 101 -34.67 10.38 28.57
CA ASP A 101 -33.29 10.85 28.43
C ASP A 101 -32.70 11.37 29.76
N GLU A 102 -32.70 10.51 30.77
CA GLU A 102 -32.19 10.80 32.12
C GLU A 102 -30.80 10.15 32.31
N PRO A 103 -29.79 10.86 32.86
CA PRO A 103 -28.43 10.33 32.97
C PRO A 103 -28.33 9.09 33.88
N GLY A 104 -29.26 8.94 34.83
CA GLY A 104 -29.37 7.76 35.70
C GLY A 104 -30.15 6.57 35.11
N ASN A 105 -30.72 6.68 33.91
CA ASN A 105 -31.61 5.65 33.36
C ASN A 105 -30.83 4.50 32.68
N PRO A 106 -30.90 3.25 33.20
CA PRO A 106 -30.24 2.10 32.57
C PRO A 106 -31.03 1.53 31.38
N LYS A 107 -32.32 1.89 31.20
CA LYS A 107 -33.20 1.36 30.15
C LYS A 107 -33.26 2.24 28.89
N TYR A 108 -32.63 3.42 28.88
CA TYR A 108 -32.71 4.36 27.75
C TYR A 108 -32.15 3.70 26.48
N ALA A 109 -32.99 3.59 25.44
CA ALA A 109 -32.69 2.75 24.28
C ALA A 109 -31.67 3.38 23.32
N PHE A 110 -31.52 4.70 23.32
CA PHE A 110 -30.67 5.42 22.35
C PHE A 110 -29.24 5.65 22.87
N LYS A 111 -28.70 4.71 23.66
CA LYS A 111 -27.30 4.72 24.13
C LYS A 111 -26.39 3.98 23.16
N HIS A 112 -25.38 4.67 22.64
CA HIS A 112 -24.38 4.09 21.75
C HIS A 112 -22.97 4.46 22.20
N LEU A 113 -22.02 3.54 22.10
CA LEU A 113 -20.59 3.83 22.19
C LEU A 113 -20.04 4.08 20.78
N LEU A 114 -19.54 5.29 20.54
CA LEU A 114 -18.85 5.65 19.30
C LEU A 114 -17.39 6.01 19.61
N PHE A 115 -16.48 5.54 18.78
CA PHE A 115 -15.07 5.84 18.91
C PHE A 115 -14.77 7.32 18.61
N SER A 116 -13.85 7.90 19.38
CA SER A 116 -13.38 9.28 19.23
C SER A 116 -11.89 9.36 19.47
N VAL A 117 -11.20 10.29 18.82
CA VAL A 117 -9.80 10.59 19.12
C VAL A 117 -9.74 11.15 20.54
N THR A 118 -9.01 10.49 21.44
CA THR A 118 -9.00 10.85 22.87
C THR A 118 -7.60 10.67 23.48
N ASP A 119 -7.14 11.74 24.14
CA ASP A 119 -5.91 11.78 24.91
C ASP A 119 -5.84 10.60 25.90
N PRO A 120 -4.74 9.82 25.94
CA PRO A 120 -4.50 8.82 26.98
C PRO A 120 -4.84 9.24 28.41
N ALA A 121 -4.60 10.50 28.79
CA ALA A 121 -4.89 11.02 30.13
C ALA A 121 -6.40 11.16 30.43
N ALA A 122 -7.25 11.25 29.41
CA ALA A 122 -8.70 11.38 29.54
C ALA A 122 -9.46 10.04 29.47
N ARG A 123 -8.75 8.91 29.30
CA ARG A 123 -9.34 7.58 29.07
C ARG A 123 -10.01 7.05 30.33
N THR A 124 -11.34 7.17 30.34
CA THR A 124 -12.22 6.67 31.41
C THR A 124 -13.38 5.88 30.81
N LYS A 125 -14.00 5.01 31.61
CA LYS A 125 -15.27 4.36 31.26
C LYS A 125 -16.42 5.34 31.59
N PRO A 126 -17.24 5.76 30.62
CA PRO A 126 -18.37 6.65 30.92
C PRO A 126 -19.40 5.99 31.83
N ALA A 127 -20.02 6.79 32.71
CA ALA A 127 -21.07 6.34 33.61
C ALA A 127 -22.36 5.98 32.83
N GLY A 128 -23.19 5.10 33.41
CA GLY A 128 -24.51 4.76 32.85
C GLY A 128 -24.49 3.80 31.65
N ILE A 129 -23.36 3.14 31.38
CA ILE A 129 -23.18 2.09 30.37
C ILE A 129 -23.19 0.71 31.04
N SER A 130 -23.81 -0.29 30.40
CA SER A 130 -23.74 -1.69 30.84
C SER A 130 -22.38 -2.33 30.56
N ASP A 131 -21.93 -3.25 31.42
CA ASP A 131 -20.63 -3.91 31.26
C ASP A 131 -20.50 -4.68 29.94
N ILE A 132 -21.61 -5.21 29.43
CA ILE A 132 -21.69 -5.89 28.12
C ILE A 132 -21.40 -4.91 26.98
N MET A 133 -22.07 -3.75 26.94
CA MET A 133 -21.85 -2.74 25.90
C MET A 133 -20.41 -2.18 25.94
N TRP A 134 -19.86 -2.02 27.15
CA TRP A 134 -18.46 -1.62 27.32
C TRP A 134 -17.49 -2.70 26.83
N ALA A 135 -17.69 -3.97 27.21
CA ALA A 135 -16.86 -5.08 26.77
C ALA A 135 -16.91 -5.27 25.23
N GLU A 136 -18.08 -5.15 24.62
CA GLU A 136 -18.21 -5.18 23.16
C GLU A 136 -17.44 -4.04 22.47
N ALA A 137 -17.47 -2.83 23.02
CA ALA A 137 -16.73 -1.69 22.45
C ALA A 137 -15.21 -1.83 22.63
N MET A 138 -14.76 -2.37 23.77
CA MET A 138 -13.34 -2.66 23.99
C MET A 138 -12.85 -3.80 23.09
N ALA A 139 -13.62 -4.90 22.95
CA ALA A 139 -13.28 -5.99 22.04
C ALA A 139 -13.27 -5.55 20.56
N LYS A 140 -14.18 -4.65 20.16
CA LYS A 140 -14.15 -4.00 18.84
C LYS A 140 -12.87 -3.17 18.66
N LEU A 141 -12.45 -2.40 19.67
CA LEU A 141 -11.21 -1.62 19.64
C LEU A 141 -9.97 -2.53 19.54
N GLU A 142 -9.88 -3.57 20.37
CA GLU A 142 -8.77 -4.54 20.37
C GLU A 142 -8.57 -5.21 19.01
N GLY A 143 -9.65 -5.44 18.26
CA GLY A 143 -9.64 -5.93 16.88
C GLY A 143 -9.24 -4.93 15.79
N MET A 144 -9.02 -3.64 16.12
CA MET A 144 -8.53 -2.62 15.17
C MET A 144 -7.01 -2.62 15.04
N GLU A 145 -6.48 -1.89 14.06
CA GLU A 145 -5.04 -1.66 13.89
C GLU A 145 -4.45 -0.90 15.08
N SER A 146 -3.15 -1.10 15.39
CA SER A 146 -2.52 -0.48 16.57
C SER A 146 -2.60 1.05 16.57
N ALA A 147 -2.46 1.68 15.40
CA ALA A 147 -2.62 3.13 15.25
C ALA A 147 -4.00 3.64 15.70
N ASP A 148 -5.08 2.87 15.47
CA ASP A 148 -6.42 3.20 15.94
C ASP A 148 -6.60 2.87 17.42
N ARG A 149 -6.07 1.74 17.93
CA ARG A 149 -6.09 1.39 19.37
C ARG A 149 -5.38 2.42 20.24
N GLU A 150 -4.29 2.98 19.74
CA GLU A 150 -3.49 3.99 20.43
C GLU A 150 -4.11 5.39 20.36
N ARG A 151 -5.02 5.65 19.42
CA ARG A 151 -5.61 6.98 19.17
C ARG A 151 -7.08 7.12 19.58
N LEU A 152 -7.87 6.06 19.42
CA LEU A 152 -9.31 6.05 19.63
C LEU A 152 -9.68 5.57 21.04
N TRP A 153 -10.83 6.06 21.53
CA TRP A 153 -11.44 5.60 22.78
C TRP A 153 -12.97 5.56 22.65
N PRO A 154 -13.68 4.63 23.32
CA PRO A 154 -15.15 4.60 23.29
C PRO A 154 -15.72 5.78 24.09
N GLN A 155 -16.51 6.63 23.42
CA GLN A 155 -17.25 7.72 24.06
C GLN A 155 -18.76 7.43 24.01
N LEU A 156 -19.46 7.71 25.12
CA LEU A 156 -20.92 7.63 25.16
C LEU A 156 -21.55 8.69 24.26
N VAL A 157 -22.61 8.28 23.57
CA VAL A 157 -23.52 9.14 22.81
C VAL A 157 -24.92 8.80 23.26
N GLN A 158 -25.62 9.78 23.83
CA GLN A 158 -26.96 9.62 24.35
C GLN A 158 -27.97 10.40 23.47
N GLY A 159 -28.78 9.65 22.74
CA GLY A 159 -29.88 10.20 21.93
C GLY A 159 -29.45 11.05 20.74
N PHE A 160 -30.43 11.73 20.15
CA PHE A 160 -30.24 12.55 18.94
C PHE A 160 -29.52 13.87 19.20
N LYS A 161 -29.49 14.34 20.46
CA LYS A 161 -28.82 15.58 20.85
C LYS A 161 -27.31 15.47 20.67
N ASP A 162 -26.69 14.44 21.25
CA ASP A 162 -25.25 14.18 21.14
C ASP A 162 -24.85 13.85 19.69
N LEU A 163 -25.70 13.14 18.95
CA LEU A 163 -25.51 12.90 17.51
C LEU A 163 -25.51 14.23 16.72
N SER A 164 -26.41 15.16 17.02
CA SER A 164 -26.44 16.48 16.37
C SER A 164 -25.23 17.36 16.72
N GLN A 165 -24.65 17.19 17.92
CA GLN A 165 -23.41 17.85 18.30
C GLN A 165 -22.21 17.23 17.58
N ARG A 166 -22.16 15.89 17.47
CA ARG A 166 -21.13 15.18 16.69
C ARG A 166 -21.14 15.57 15.22
N LEU A 167 -22.32 15.72 14.60
CA LEU A 167 -22.44 16.14 13.21
C LEU A 167 -21.83 17.55 13.00
N LYS A 168 -22.14 18.52 13.88
CA LYS A 168 -21.53 19.86 13.82
C LYS A 168 -20.01 19.83 13.97
N LEU A 169 -19.49 19.00 14.89
CA LEU A 169 -18.04 18.82 15.05
C LEU A 169 -17.40 18.18 13.80
N GLN A 170 -18.12 17.30 13.10
CA GLN A 170 -17.66 16.73 11.82
C GLN A 170 -17.65 17.80 10.72
N ASP A 171 -18.69 18.63 10.61
CA ASP A 171 -18.75 19.75 9.67
C ASP A 171 -17.60 20.76 9.90
N GLU A 172 -17.37 21.14 11.16
CA GLU A 172 -16.26 22.03 11.56
C GLU A 172 -14.88 21.45 11.22
N VAL A 173 -14.66 20.16 11.50
CA VAL A 173 -13.41 19.47 11.14
C VAL A 173 -13.24 19.39 9.63
N MET A 174 -14.29 19.04 8.88
CA MET A 174 -14.25 18.97 7.41
C MET A 174 -13.90 20.32 6.77
N LEU A 175 -14.45 21.42 7.29
CA LEU A 175 -14.07 22.78 6.84
C LEU A 175 -12.60 23.09 7.15
N SER A 176 -12.10 22.71 8.34
CA SER A 176 -10.71 22.92 8.72
C SER A 176 -9.73 22.11 7.85
N ASP A 177 -10.07 20.86 7.52
CA ASP A 177 -9.24 19.99 6.69
C ASP A 177 -9.27 20.39 5.22
N ALA A 178 -10.42 20.86 4.71
CA ALA A 178 -10.50 21.44 3.37
C ALA A 178 -9.56 22.66 3.23
N GLU A 179 -9.48 23.53 4.23
CA GLU A 179 -8.56 24.67 4.22
C GLU A 179 -7.09 24.24 4.37
N ARG A 180 -6.78 23.26 5.23
CA ARG A 180 -5.43 22.66 5.34
C ARG A 180 -4.96 22.06 4.01
N LEU A 181 -5.85 21.35 3.30
CA LEU A 181 -5.59 20.81 1.96
C LEU A 181 -5.41 21.93 0.93
N ARG A 182 -6.21 23.00 0.98
CA ARG A 182 -6.08 24.17 0.09
C ARG A 182 -4.73 24.88 0.27
N MET A 183 -4.32 25.13 1.51
CA MET A 183 -3.00 25.68 1.83
C MET A 183 -1.87 24.78 1.34
N THR A 184 -1.96 23.47 1.59
CA THR A 184 -0.97 22.48 1.14
C THR A 184 -0.85 22.46 -0.39
N GLN A 185 -1.98 22.48 -1.12
CA GLN A 185 -1.99 22.55 -2.57
C GLN A 185 -1.39 23.86 -3.10
N SER A 186 -1.60 24.98 -2.41
CA SER A 186 -0.98 26.28 -2.74
C SER A 186 0.54 26.22 -2.60
N ASN A 187 1.04 25.63 -1.50
CA ASN A 187 2.47 25.46 -1.24
C ASN A 187 3.14 24.55 -2.27
N VAL A 188 2.51 23.43 -2.65
CA VAL A 188 2.99 22.55 -3.73
C VAL A 188 3.04 23.30 -5.07
N LYS A 189 2.01 24.08 -5.41
CA LYS A 189 1.99 24.92 -6.63
C LYS A 189 3.08 26.00 -6.62
N MET A 190 3.41 26.57 -5.45
CA MET A 190 4.50 27.54 -5.32
C MET A 190 5.88 26.86 -5.50
N LEU A 191 6.11 25.73 -4.84
CA LEU A 191 7.34 24.95 -4.96
C LEU A 191 7.57 24.45 -6.38
N GLN A 192 6.53 23.97 -7.06
CA GLN A 192 6.58 23.55 -8.46
C GLN A 192 6.99 24.71 -9.39
N ARG A 193 6.43 25.91 -9.18
CA ARG A 193 6.81 27.10 -9.95
C ARG A 193 8.27 27.49 -9.74
N HIS A 194 8.73 27.55 -8.49
CA HIS A 194 10.13 27.86 -8.18
C HIS A 194 11.11 26.82 -8.76
N PHE A 195 10.73 25.52 -8.74
CA PHE A 195 11.53 24.48 -9.38
C PHE A 195 11.62 24.67 -10.90
N GLN A 196 10.49 24.94 -11.56
CA GLN A 196 10.41 25.09 -13.02
C GLN A 196 11.00 26.40 -13.55
N ALA A 197 10.78 27.52 -12.87
CA ALA A 197 11.17 28.86 -13.32
C ALA A 197 12.60 29.25 -12.90
N ASP A 198 13.01 28.88 -11.69
CA ASP A 198 14.28 29.33 -11.11
C ASP A 198 15.31 28.19 -11.07
N THR A 199 14.94 27.05 -10.48
CA THR A 199 15.89 25.97 -10.19
C THR A 199 16.39 25.28 -11.47
N LEU A 200 15.50 24.87 -12.37
CA LEU A 200 15.89 24.21 -13.63
C LEU A 200 16.73 25.12 -14.55
N PRO A 201 16.35 26.39 -14.82
CA PRO A 201 17.21 27.29 -15.60
C PRO A 201 18.53 27.65 -14.91
N TRP A 202 18.57 27.72 -13.58
CA TRP A 202 19.83 27.92 -12.84
C TRP A 202 20.78 26.73 -12.98
N ILE A 203 20.28 25.49 -12.87
CA ILE A 203 21.07 24.27 -13.15
C ILE A 203 21.60 24.28 -14.59
N GLN A 204 20.78 24.69 -15.57
CA GLN A 204 21.21 24.79 -16.97
C GLN A 204 22.32 25.85 -17.16
N ARG A 205 22.19 27.03 -16.53
CA ARG A 205 23.24 28.07 -16.54
C ARG A 205 24.53 27.57 -15.89
N MET A 206 24.45 26.87 -14.76
CA MET A 206 25.63 26.30 -14.09
C MET A 206 26.35 25.27 -14.98
N ARG A 207 25.62 24.35 -15.63
CA ARG A 207 26.21 23.39 -16.58
C ARG A 207 26.85 24.09 -17.79
N GLN A 208 26.28 25.18 -18.29
CA GLN A 208 26.89 25.99 -19.36
C GLN A 208 28.16 26.72 -18.89
N ASN A 209 28.15 27.27 -17.68
CA ASN A 209 29.31 27.91 -17.06
C ASN A 209 30.45 26.91 -16.83
N GLU A 210 30.14 25.72 -16.31
CA GLU A 210 31.07 24.60 -16.14
C GLU A 210 31.75 24.21 -17.46
N GLN A 211 30.97 23.97 -18.52
CA GLN A 211 31.52 23.69 -19.86
C GLN A 211 32.38 24.85 -20.41
N SER A 212 32.02 26.10 -20.10
CA SER A 212 32.84 27.26 -20.48
C SER A 212 34.18 27.29 -19.72
N LEU A 213 34.16 26.90 -18.44
CA LEU A 213 35.34 26.89 -17.57
C LEU A 213 36.28 25.74 -17.93
N GLN A 214 35.75 24.54 -18.18
CA GLN A 214 36.50 23.39 -18.73
C GLN A 214 37.21 23.77 -20.04
N ARG A 215 36.51 24.44 -20.97
CA ARG A 215 37.11 24.93 -22.23
C ARG A 215 38.18 26.02 -22.01
N ARG A 216 38.07 26.83 -20.95
CA ARG A 216 39.09 27.82 -20.57
C ARG A 216 40.30 27.15 -19.92
N LEU A 217 40.09 26.17 -19.04
CA LEU A 217 41.15 25.40 -18.39
C LEU A 217 41.98 24.64 -19.42
N LEU A 218 41.34 23.92 -20.36
CA LEU A 218 42.04 23.23 -21.45
C LEU A 218 42.86 24.18 -22.35
N ARG A 219 42.40 25.43 -22.55
CA ARG A 219 43.17 26.46 -23.26
C ARG A 219 44.38 26.93 -22.47
N LEU A 220 44.24 27.11 -21.15
CA LEU A 220 45.34 27.53 -20.27
C LEU A 220 46.40 26.41 -20.15
N MET A 221 45.98 25.17 -19.91
CA MET A 221 46.87 24.02 -19.82
C MET A 221 47.70 23.84 -21.10
N ARG A 222 47.06 23.93 -22.27
CA ARG A 222 47.76 23.93 -23.57
C ARG A 222 48.76 25.09 -23.75
N ILE A 223 48.54 26.23 -23.09
CA ILE A 223 49.49 27.36 -23.11
C ILE A 223 50.66 27.09 -22.16
N VAL A 224 50.42 26.50 -20.99
CA VAL A 224 51.45 26.10 -20.01
C VAL A 224 52.38 25.04 -20.62
N GLU A 225 51.83 23.93 -21.13
CA GLU A 225 52.56 22.88 -21.86
C GLU A 225 53.43 23.49 -22.98
N ALA A 226 52.85 24.39 -23.78
CA ALA A 226 53.53 25.08 -24.88
C ALA A 226 54.46 26.23 -24.45
N LEU A 227 54.65 26.48 -23.16
CA LEU A 227 55.67 27.40 -22.62
C LEU A 227 56.79 26.61 -21.93
N GLU A 228 56.44 25.59 -21.15
CA GLU A 228 57.39 24.64 -20.54
C GLU A 228 58.24 23.95 -21.62
N GLY A 229 57.59 23.42 -22.66
CA GLY A 229 58.25 22.83 -23.84
C GLY A 229 58.99 23.81 -24.76
N LYS A 230 59.02 25.12 -24.45
CA LYS A 230 59.87 26.11 -25.14
C LYS A 230 61.14 26.46 -24.38
N GLY A 231 61.14 26.33 -23.04
CA GLY A 231 62.34 26.51 -22.23
C GLY A 231 63.29 25.30 -22.31
N CYS A 232 62.71 24.10 -22.34
CA CYS A 232 63.45 22.85 -22.40
C CYS A 232 63.30 22.20 -23.79
N ARG A 233 64.42 21.86 -24.46
CA ARG A 233 64.40 21.00 -25.66
C ARG A 233 64.14 19.53 -25.29
N VAL A 234 62.94 19.26 -24.79
CA VAL A 234 62.47 17.89 -24.53
C VAL A 234 62.11 17.24 -25.87
N PRO A 235 62.65 16.05 -26.21
CA PRO A 235 62.18 15.32 -27.39
C PRO A 235 60.76 14.79 -27.15
N LEU A 236 59.94 14.75 -28.22
CA LEU A 236 58.54 14.32 -28.15
C LEU A 236 58.40 12.98 -27.41
N MET A 237 57.66 12.97 -26.32
CA MET A 237 57.47 11.80 -25.46
C MET A 237 56.52 10.79 -26.12
N LYS A 238 56.71 9.50 -25.84
CA LYS A 238 55.90 8.42 -26.44
C LYS A 238 54.39 8.66 -26.29
N GLY A 239 53.95 9.11 -25.10
CA GLY A 239 52.55 9.43 -24.84
C GLY A 239 52.02 10.63 -25.65
N GLU A 240 52.85 11.61 -25.98
CA GLU A 240 52.47 12.75 -26.84
C GLU A 240 52.29 12.31 -28.29
N ALA A 241 53.17 11.42 -28.79
CA ALA A 241 53.04 10.83 -30.12
C ALA A 241 51.75 9.99 -30.25
N GLU A 242 51.47 9.14 -29.25
CA GLU A 242 50.23 8.36 -29.19
C GLU A 242 48.98 9.27 -29.10
N LEU A 243 49.04 10.38 -28.35
CA LEU A 243 47.96 11.36 -28.27
C LEU A 243 47.75 12.11 -29.61
N ALA A 244 48.84 12.46 -30.30
CA ALA A 244 48.78 13.09 -31.61
C ALA A 244 48.12 12.17 -32.67
N GLU A 245 48.42 10.87 -32.65
CA GLU A 245 47.77 9.87 -33.53
C GLU A 245 46.28 9.70 -33.21
N LYS A 246 45.92 9.64 -31.92
CA LYS A 246 44.51 9.60 -31.44
C LYS A 246 43.73 10.86 -31.86
N LEU A 247 44.36 12.04 -31.83
CA LEU A 247 43.76 13.29 -32.31
C LEU A 247 43.69 13.38 -33.84
N ALA A 248 44.68 12.86 -34.56
CA ALA A 248 44.70 12.84 -36.03
C ALA A 248 43.60 11.93 -36.59
N SER A 249 43.48 10.71 -36.08
CA SER A 249 42.43 9.75 -36.46
C SER A 249 41.02 10.28 -36.18
N LEU A 250 40.77 10.85 -34.98
CA LEU A 250 39.50 11.53 -34.66
C LEU A 250 39.22 12.71 -35.61
N THR A 251 40.24 13.48 -35.97
CA THR A 251 40.10 14.60 -36.91
C THR A 251 39.76 14.12 -38.32
N MET A 252 40.34 13.00 -38.78
CA MET A 252 39.99 12.38 -40.06
C MET A 252 38.55 11.83 -40.07
N GLN A 253 38.08 11.26 -38.96
CA GLN A 253 36.68 10.83 -38.82
C GLN A 253 35.69 12.00 -38.82
N LEU A 254 36.08 13.16 -38.27
CA LEU A 254 35.19 14.33 -38.16
C LEU A 254 35.21 15.28 -39.39
N LYS A 255 36.33 15.34 -40.11
CA LYS A 255 36.56 16.32 -41.21
C LYS A 255 37.12 15.74 -42.51
N GLY A 256 37.62 14.49 -42.50
CA GLY A 256 38.22 13.86 -43.67
C GLY A 256 37.20 13.28 -44.65
N SER A 257 37.67 12.50 -45.61
CA SER A 257 36.83 11.77 -46.57
C SER A 257 35.84 10.78 -45.92
N GLY A 258 36.12 10.35 -44.69
CA GLY A 258 35.23 9.52 -43.87
C GLY A 258 34.20 10.29 -43.01
N ALA A 259 34.04 11.61 -43.19
CA ALA A 259 33.19 12.47 -42.35
C ALA A 259 31.68 12.32 -42.58
N GLU A 260 31.17 11.09 -42.56
CA GLU A 260 29.76 10.76 -42.77
C GLU A 260 28.82 11.51 -41.83
N LEU A 261 29.23 11.79 -40.59
CA LEU A 261 28.39 12.47 -39.59
C LEU A 261 27.83 13.79 -40.12
N SER A 262 28.65 14.59 -40.81
CA SER A 262 28.24 15.87 -41.39
C SER A 262 27.17 15.69 -42.48
N ARG A 263 27.38 14.72 -43.40
CA ARG A 263 26.44 14.35 -44.46
C ARG A 263 25.15 13.74 -43.90
N ARG A 264 25.23 12.88 -42.88
CA ARG A 264 24.09 12.27 -42.18
C ARG A 264 23.25 13.34 -41.49
N VAL A 265 23.86 14.29 -40.78
CA VAL A 265 23.16 15.43 -40.16
C VAL A 265 22.50 16.34 -41.20
N GLN A 266 23.19 16.68 -42.29
CA GLN A 266 22.59 17.47 -43.38
C GLN A 266 21.43 16.74 -44.07
N SER A 267 21.55 15.43 -44.28
CA SER A 267 20.49 14.58 -44.83
C SER A 267 19.26 14.55 -43.91
N LEU A 268 19.45 14.31 -42.60
CA LEU A 268 18.36 14.36 -41.61
C LEU A 268 17.70 15.75 -41.52
N LEU A 269 18.48 16.84 -41.62
CA LEU A 269 17.93 18.19 -41.67
C LEU A 269 17.13 18.46 -42.94
N SER A 270 17.55 17.92 -44.09
CA SER A 270 16.78 18.03 -45.34
C SER A 270 15.48 17.21 -45.30
N VAL A 271 15.54 15.94 -44.83
CA VAL A 271 14.36 15.08 -44.66
C VAL A 271 13.38 15.68 -43.66
N SER A 272 13.84 16.18 -42.51
CA SER A 272 13.00 16.83 -41.52
C SER A 272 12.30 18.10 -42.07
N ARG A 273 13.01 18.93 -42.84
CA ARG A 273 12.42 20.10 -43.52
C ARG A 273 11.43 19.72 -44.61
N VAL A 274 11.69 18.66 -45.38
CA VAL A 274 10.77 18.14 -46.40
C VAL A 274 9.54 17.52 -45.75
N GLN A 275 9.67 16.85 -44.60
CA GLN A 275 8.55 16.32 -43.84
C GLN A 275 7.69 17.44 -43.24
N ALA A 276 8.30 18.48 -42.66
CA ALA A 276 7.60 19.64 -42.13
C ALA A 276 6.87 20.43 -43.25
N ASN A 277 7.52 20.69 -44.38
CA ASN A 277 6.91 21.44 -45.49
C ASN A 277 5.93 20.60 -46.32
N GLY A 278 6.14 19.28 -46.41
CA GLY A 278 5.21 18.34 -47.07
C GLY A 278 3.89 18.16 -46.33
N ILE A 279 3.86 18.50 -45.02
CA ILE A 279 2.65 18.60 -44.19
C ILE A 279 2.20 20.08 -44.08
N GLY A 280 2.84 21.00 -44.82
CA GLY A 280 2.58 22.45 -44.81
C GLY A 280 1.30 22.91 -45.53
N GLY A 281 0.36 22.02 -45.81
CA GLY A 281 -0.87 22.26 -46.59
C GLY A 281 -2.00 22.98 -45.84
N GLY A 282 -1.70 23.81 -44.83
CA GLY A 282 -2.64 24.73 -44.16
C GLY A 282 -3.72 24.12 -43.26
N ASN A 283 -4.16 22.88 -43.50
CA ASN A 283 -5.32 22.28 -42.82
C ASN A 283 -4.93 21.04 -42.01
N SER A 284 -4.97 21.16 -40.68
CA SER A 284 -4.92 20.03 -39.74
C SER A 284 -6.26 19.26 -39.68
N ILE A 285 -6.79 18.87 -40.85
CA ILE A 285 -7.97 18.00 -40.95
C ILE A 285 -7.51 16.57 -40.66
N TYR A 286 -7.49 16.25 -39.36
CA TYR A 286 -7.37 14.92 -38.73
C TYR A 286 -6.22 14.02 -39.20
N LEU A 287 -5.39 13.56 -38.25
CA LEU A 287 -4.59 12.36 -38.46
C LEU A 287 -5.52 11.21 -38.91
N PRO A 288 -5.20 10.44 -39.96
CA PRO A 288 -5.89 9.18 -40.25
C PRO A 288 -5.65 8.17 -39.11
N GLY A 289 -6.53 8.19 -38.12
CA GLY A 289 -6.28 7.62 -36.78
C GLY A 289 -6.80 8.48 -35.62
N SER A 290 -7.33 9.68 -35.87
CA SER A 290 -8.07 10.48 -34.90
C SER A 290 -9.49 9.93 -34.67
N THR A 291 -9.56 8.66 -34.25
CA THR A 291 -10.71 8.16 -33.50
C THR A 291 -10.79 8.93 -32.19
N LYS A 292 -12.00 9.06 -31.63
CA LYS A 292 -12.17 9.63 -30.28
C LYS A 292 -11.65 8.61 -29.27
N ILE A 293 -10.39 8.73 -28.88
CA ILE A 293 -9.82 7.93 -27.79
C ILE A 293 -10.69 8.17 -26.56
N HIS A 294 -11.14 7.10 -25.92
CA HIS A 294 -12.07 7.19 -24.82
C HIS A 294 -11.34 7.70 -23.56
N GLU A 295 -11.91 8.69 -22.88
CA GLU A 295 -11.26 9.38 -21.75
C GLU A 295 -10.84 8.40 -20.64
N GLN A 296 -11.69 7.41 -20.30
CA GLN A 296 -11.31 6.36 -19.34
C GLN A 296 -10.08 5.59 -19.81
N SER A 297 -10.00 5.24 -21.10
CA SER A 297 -8.82 4.55 -21.65
C SER A 297 -7.55 5.42 -21.63
N LEU A 298 -7.66 6.75 -21.64
CA LEU A 298 -6.52 7.65 -21.42
C LEU A 298 -6.09 7.65 -19.94
N VAL A 299 -7.04 7.65 -19.01
CA VAL A 299 -6.77 7.53 -17.56
C VAL A 299 -6.13 6.17 -17.23
N ASP A 300 -6.69 5.07 -17.74
CA ASP A 300 -6.16 3.71 -17.56
C ASP A 300 -4.73 3.59 -18.12
N MET A 301 -4.48 4.15 -19.32
CA MET A 301 -3.13 4.21 -19.89
C MET A 301 -2.18 5.10 -19.08
N GLN A 302 -2.66 6.22 -18.52
CA GLN A 302 -1.85 7.08 -17.64
C GLN A 302 -1.46 6.35 -16.35
N GLU A 303 -2.38 5.60 -15.73
CA GLU A 303 -2.09 4.78 -14.54
C GLU A 303 -1.05 3.69 -14.87
N VAL A 304 -1.24 2.94 -15.96
CA VAL A 304 -0.27 1.91 -16.39
C VAL A 304 1.11 2.53 -16.68
N LEU A 305 1.18 3.69 -17.34
CA LEU A 305 2.44 4.40 -17.59
C LEU A 305 3.08 4.92 -16.30
N GLN A 306 2.29 5.36 -15.32
CA GLN A 306 2.79 5.78 -14.01
C GLN A 306 3.37 4.60 -13.23
N LEU A 307 2.65 3.47 -13.18
CA LEU A 307 3.12 2.22 -12.56
C LEU A 307 4.39 1.69 -13.23
N GLN A 308 4.47 1.72 -14.56
CA GLN A 308 5.69 1.35 -15.29
C GLN A 308 6.85 2.30 -15.00
N THR A 309 6.60 3.61 -14.95
CA THR A 309 7.62 4.61 -14.62
C THR A 309 8.16 4.40 -13.20
N GLU A 310 7.29 4.10 -12.24
CA GLU A 310 7.70 3.79 -10.86
C GLU A 310 8.45 2.46 -10.77
N ALA A 311 8.01 1.41 -11.47
CA ALA A 311 8.70 0.12 -11.52
C ALA A 311 10.12 0.25 -12.12
N ILE A 312 10.27 1.03 -13.19
CA ILE A 312 11.57 1.35 -13.81
C ILE A 312 12.44 2.16 -12.85
N ALA A 313 11.88 3.13 -12.12
CA ALA A 313 12.61 3.89 -11.11
C ALA A 313 13.07 3.02 -9.92
N ARG A 314 12.21 2.10 -9.46
CA ARG A 314 12.54 1.09 -8.43
C ARG A 314 13.66 0.17 -8.90
N LEU A 315 13.56 -0.41 -10.10
CA LEU A 315 14.59 -1.26 -10.70
C LEU A 315 15.91 -0.50 -10.87
N GLY A 316 15.87 0.75 -11.36
CA GLY A 316 17.05 1.60 -11.48
C GLY A 316 17.71 1.96 -10.15
N ASN A 317 16.98 1.93 -9.03
CA ASN A 317 17.51 2.13 -7.68
C ASN A 317 17.97 0.82 -7.01
N VAL A 318 17.54 -0.34 -7.52
CA VAL A 318 18.13 -1.65 -7.20
C VAL A 318 19.47 -1.77 -7.93
N LEU A 319 19.48 -1.67 -9.26
CA LEU A 319 20.71 -1.74 -10.08
C LEU A 319 21.82 -0.76 -9.65
N LYS A 320 21.49 0.46 -9.21
CA LYS A 320 22.48 1.42 -8.67
C LYS A 320 23.08 1.04 -7.32
N ARG A 321 22.39 0.18 -6.55
CA ARG A 321 22.94 -0.43 -5.33
C ARG A 321 23.77 -1.65 -5.74
N ASP A 322 23.21 -2.56 -6.53
CA ASP A 322 23.91 -3.76 -6.99
C ASP A 322 25.26 -3.43 -7.67
N ILE A 323 25.31 -2.38 -8.52
CA ILE A 323 26.55 -1.89 -9.14
C ILE A 323 27.55 -1.41 -8.07
N ARG A 324 27.12 -0.67 -7.05
CA ARG A 324 27.98 -0.22 -5.96
C ARG A 324 28.48 -1.39 -5.11
N ASP A 325 27.60 -2.35 -4.83
CA ASP A 325 27.93 -3.51 -4.02
C ASP A 325 28.95 -4.40 -4.77
N ILE A 326 28.86 -4.48 -6.11
CA ILE A 326 29.89 -5.06 -6.99
C ILE A 326 31.19 -4.22 -7.01
N GLU A 327 31.10 -2.88 -7.08
CA GLU A 327 32.27 -1.98 -6.99
C GLU A 327 33.02 -2.15 -5.66
N ILE A 328 32.30 -2.38 -4.55
CA ILE A 328 32.86 -2.68 -3.23
C ILE A 328 33.56 -4.03 -3.24
N ILE A 329 32.88 -5.11 -3.67
CA ILE A 329 33.45 -6.47 -3.68
C ILE A 329 34.71 -6.54 -4.55
N MET A 330 34.69 -5.97 -5.76
CA MET A 330 35.88 -5.95 -6.63
C MET A 330 36.99 -5.05 -6.08
N GLY A 331 36.65 -3.99 -5.33
CA GLY A 331 37.62 -3.15 -4.63
C GLY A 331 38.32 -3.91 -3.50
N GLU A 332 37.55 -4.60 -2.66
CA GLU A 332 38.03 -5.40 -1.53
C GLU A 332 38.93 -6.57 -2.00
N ASP A 333 38.53 -7.29 -3.07
CA ASP A 333 39.37 -8.30 -3.74
C ASP A 333 40.71 -7.70 -4.24
N THR A 334 40.73 -6.44 -4.66
CA THR A 334 41.93 -5.77 -5.16
C THR A 334 42.85 -5.31 -4.02
N GLU A 335 42.30 -4.75 -2.93
CA GLU A 335 43.09 -4.36 -1.76
C GLU A 335 43.69 -5.57 -1.04
N MET A 336 42.92 -6.66 -0.91
CA MET A 336 43.40 -7.95 -0.39
C MET A 336 44.55 -8.53 -1.24
N ALA A 337 44.46 -8.42 -2.57
CA ALA A 337 45.52 -8.87 -3.48
C ALA A 337 46.79 -7.98 -3.44
N GLU A 338 46.67 -6.70 -3.07
CA GLU A 338 47.81 -5.81 -2.81
C GLU A 338 48.45 -6.06 -1.44
N GLU A 339 47.70 -6.30 -0.37
CA GLU A 339 48.29 -6.64 0.94
C GLU A 339 49.04 -7.98 0.91
N VAL A 340 48.49 -9.00 0.23
CA VAL A 340 49.17 -10.30 0.05
C VAL A 340 50.44 -10.18 -0.81
N ASN A 341 50.58 -9.14 -1.64
CA ASN A 341 51.82 -8.82 -2.37
C ASN A 341 52.83 -7.97 -1.57
N ARG A 342 52.50 -7.55 -0.35
CA ARG A 342 53.38 -6.75 0.53
C ARG A 342 53.89 -7.49 1.77
N ALA A 343 53.51 -8.76 1.93
CA ALA A 343 53.89 -9.64 3.05
C ALA A 343 55.01 -10.63 2.68
#